data_AF-A0A936WV16-F1
#
_entry.id   AF-A0A936WV16-F1
#
_cell.length_a   1.000
_cell.length_b   1.000
_cell.length_c   1.000
_cell.angle_alpha   90.00
_cell.angle_beta   90.00
_cell.angle_gamma   90.00
#
_symmetry.space_group_name_H-M   'P 1'
#
loop_
_entity.id
_entity.type
_entity.pdbx_description
1 polymer ?
#
loop_
_entity_poly.entity_id
_entity_poly.type
_entity_poly.pdbx_seq_one_letter_code
_entity_poly.pdbx_strand_id
1 'polypeptide(L)'
;MLFAVLSYEIEQGRVSETVYSNGQPYSFIVLTPQITSFGTVNSGDIQSLINYAIANYRVDINRIYLTGLSSGSDLIMNYMSSSATNANRIAAIVPLATCNSSNTSGASNIGSQKIRYWGLHCAADNTCGAGNTVNWAGAINNYSPPGDPMAKYTLTITYNQGFPHDIWYDTYDSSYKENNMNITQWMIQYSRNFAQGTLPVNLDTYDVSTANKQVVVKWTTTQESNSAYFIIERAGADLQFKPIGQVTAAGNSTTTKSYSFQDPQPLKGTSYYRLSLVNLDKQQEIYDIRKIVNRSFGNSFVLSPIPSNNNIQLNFDLDVAQRLQFVIRDINGRTLRNWSANFSSGYASFGININTLTKGVYTLEISGNNTTEVKKFIRN
;
A
#
# COMPACT_ATOMS: atom_id res chain seq x y z
N MET A 1 2.03 16.62 -30.90
CA MET A 1 2.74 16.04 -29.74
C MET A 1 1.87 16.28 -28.51
N LEU A 2 1.29 15.21 -27.96
CA LEU A 2 0.32 15.27 -26.86
C LEU A 2 1.08 15.14 -25.53
N PHE A 3 0.85 16.04 -24.58
CA PHE A 3 1.22 15.82 -23.17
C PHE A 3 0.10 15.07 -22.51
N ALA A 4 0.34 13.94 -21.83
CA ALA A 4 -0.72 13.34 -21.04
C ALA A 4 -0.23 12.33 -20.02
N VAL A 5 -0.58 12.60 -18.78
CA VAL A 5 -0.57 11.61 -17.69
C VAL A 5 -1.86 10.80 -17.67
N LEU A 6 -2.78 11.09 -18.60
CA LEU A 6 -4.09 10.44 -18.63
C LEU A 6 -4.65 10.20 -20.03
N SER A 7 -3.99 10.60 -21.12
CA SER A 7 -4.62 10.36 -22.43
C SER A 7 -4.57 8.89 -22.82
N TYR A 8 -3.61 8.09 -22.35
CA TYR A 8 -3.67 6.64 -22.56
C TYR A 8 -4.89 6.01 -21.89
N GLU A 9 -5.09 6.19 -20.57
CA GLU A 9 -6.25 5.60 -19.88
C GLU A 9 -7.58 6.19 -20.37
N ILE A 10 -7.61 7.46 -20.79
CA ILE A 10 -8.78 8.07 -21.46
C ILE A 10 -9.02 7.45 -22.85
N GLU A 11 -7.97 7.22 -23.64
CA GLU A 11 -8.02 6.52 -24.94
C GLU A 11 -8.49 5.07 -24.77
N GLN A 12 -8.14 4.42 -23.65
CA GLN A 12 -8.60 3.09 -23.27
C GLN A 12 -10.01 3.10 -22.62
N GLY A 13 -10.66 4.27 -22.49
CA GLY A 13 -11.99 4.40 -21.90
C GLY A 13 -12.08 4.18 -20.38
N ARG A 14 -10.95 4.18 -19.66
CA ARG A 14 -10.85 3.92 -18.21
C ARG A 14 -10.95 5.21 -17.38
N VAL A 15 -11.92 6.08 -17.73
CA VAL A 15 -12.09 7.44 -17.19
C VAL A 15 -12.74 7.41 -15.80
N SER A 16 -12.07 6.85 -14.78
CA SER A 16 -12.44 7.04 -13.36
C SER A 16 -11.45 6.28 -12.44
N GLU A 17 -10.16 6.54 -12.53
CA GLU A 17 -9.26 6.00 -11.51
C GLU A 17 -9.18 6.97 -10.33
N THR A 18 -10.02 6.70 -9.32
CA THR A 18 -9.67 7.06 -7.96
C THR A 18 -8.39 6.32 -7.63
N VAL A 19 -7.28 7.04 -7.53
CA VAL A 19 -5.99 6.41 -7.23
C VAL A 19 -5.81 6.39 -5.73
N TYR A 20 -5.50 5.22 -5.19
CA TYR A 20 -5.29 5.06 -3.76
C TYR A 20 -3.81 5.19 -3.44
N SER A 21 -3.48 6.02 -2.45
CA SER A 21 -2.20 6.00 -1.76
C SER A 21 -2.46 5.91 -0.27
N ASN A 22 -1.85 4.93 0.39
CA ASN A 22 -2.05 4.67 1.81
C ASN A 22 -3.55 4.61 2.16
N GLY A 23 -4.35 3.85 1.38
CA GLY A 23 -5.79 3.71 1.59
C GLY A 23 -6.63 4.97 1.38
N GLN A 24 -6.04 6.13 1.10
CA GLN A 24 -6.74 7.38 0.82
C GLN A 24 -7.04 7.52 -0.67
N PRO A 25 -8.29 7.83 -1.05
CA PRO A 25 -8.65 8.07 -2.44
C PRO A 25 -8.18 9.46 -2.89
N TYR A 26 -7.50 9.51 -4.03
CA TYR A 26 -7.13 10.75 -4.72
C TYR A 26 -7.81 10.81 -6.08
N SER A 27 -8.19 12.02 -6.48
CA SER A 27 -8.66 12.34 -7.82
C SER A 27 -7.75 13.41 -8.41
N PHE A 28 -7.57 13.38 -9.73
CA PHE A 28 -6.71 14.34 -10.42
C PHE A 28 -7.52 15.29 -11.29
N ILE A 29 -7.08 16.54 -11.30
CA ILE A 29 -7.33 17.43 -12.43
C ILE A 29 -6.16 17.24 -13.37
N VAL A 30 -6.41 16.76 -14.59
CA VAL A 30 -5.34 16.58 -15.57
C VAL A 30 -5.54 17.43 -16.79
N LEU A 31 -4.49 18.17 -17.10
CA LEU A 31 -4.42 19.09 -18.21
C LEU A 31 -3.37 18.59 -19.19
N THR A 32 -3.78 18.44 -20.43
CA THR A 32 -3.00 17.85 -21.53
C THR A 32 -2.89 18.88 -22.65
N PRO A 33 -2.12 19.96 -22.46
CA PRO A 33 -2.05 21.03 -23.45
C PRO A 33 -1.51 20.49 -24.78
N GLN A 34 -2.19 20.84 -25.87
CA GLN A 34 -1.71 20.52 -27.21
C GLN A 34 -0.72 21.58 -27.67
N ILE A 35 0.49 21.15 -28.04
CA ILE A 35 1.45 22.02 -28.72
C ILE A 35 1.13 22.00 -30.22
N THR A 36 0.81 23.16 -30.78
CA THR A 36 0.46 23.34 -32.20
C THR A 36 1.66 23.62 -33.10
N SER A 37 2.80 24.05 -32.54
CA SER A 37 4.06 24.24 -33.26
C SER A 37 5.25 23.78 -32.43
N PHE A 38 6.13 23.00 -33.02
CA PHE A 38 7.33 22.51 -32.34
C PHE A 38 8.32 23.65 -32.09
N GLY A 39 8.99 23.65 -30.93
CA GLY A 39 10.01 24.64 -30.58
C GLY A 39 9.49 26.03 -30.15
N THR A 40 8.17 26.26 -30.15
CA THR A 40 7.60 27.57 -29.75
C THR A 40 7.26 27.66 -28.27
N VAL A 41 7.24 26.52 -27.56
CA VAL A 41 6.82 26.43 -26.16
C VAL A 41 8.04 26.51 -25.25
N ASN A 42 7.92 27.30 -24.19
CA ASN A 42 8.98 27.58 -23.22
C ASN A 42 8.50 27.43 -21.77
N SER A 43 9.38 27.65 -20.81
CA SER A 43 9.06 27.54 -19.38
C SER A 43 7.92 28.46 -18.93
N GLY A 44 7.74 29.63 -19.56
CA GLY A 44 6.62 30.55 -19.29
C GLY A 44 5.25 29.96 -19.66
N ASP A 45 5.19 29.03 -20.62
CA ASP A 45 3.94 28.36 -20.98
C ASP A 45 3.53 27.34 -19.91
N ILE A 46 4.49 26.58 -19.34
CA ILE A 46 4.22 25.72 -18.17
C ILE A 46 3.74 26.59 -17.00
N GLN A 47 4.39 27.73 -16.76
CA GLN A 47 3.97 28.65 -15.70
C GLN A 47 2.54 29.13 -15.89
N SER A 48 2.19 29.51 -17.13
CA SER A 48 0.85 29.99 -17.50
C SER A 48 -0.21 28.90 -17.38
N LEU A 49 0.10 27.66 -17.78
CA LEU A 49 -0.77 26.51 -17.61
C LEU A 49 -1.06 26.24 -16.13
N ILE A 50 -0.04 26.26 -15.28
CA ILE A 50 -0.22 26.07 -13.82
C ILE A 50 -1.07 27.20 -13.25
N ASN A 51 -0.82 28.45 -13.64
CA ASN A 51 -1.62 29.60 -13.20
C ASN A 51 -3.09 29.46 -13.62
N TYR A 52 -3.34 29.06 -14.87
CA TYR A 52 -4.67 28.77 -15.38
C TYR A 52 -5.34 27.66 -14.58
N ALA A 53 -4.63 26.57 -14.29
CA ALA A 53 -5.15 25.45 -13.50
C ALA A 53 -5.62 25.90 -12.11
N ILE A 54 -4.77 26.65 -11.40
CA ILE A 54 -5.06 27.17 -10.05
C ILE A 54 -6.24 28.15 -10.07
N ALA A 55 -6.34 28.99 -11.11
CA ALA A 55 -7.39 29.99 -11.21
C ALA A 55 -8.77 29.39 -11.55
N ASN A 56 -8.81 28.26 -12.28
CA ASN A 56 -10.05 27.73 -12.86
C ASN A 56 -10.52 26.41 -12.24
N TYR A 57 -9.69 25.73 -11.47
CA TYR A 57 -10.01 24.44 -10.86
C TYR A 57 -9.64 24.40 -9.38
N ARG A 58 -10.20 23.42 -8.65
CA ARG A 58 -9.89 23.18 -7.24
C ARG A 58 -8.57 22.43 -7.09
N VAL A 59 -7.48 23.10 -7.43
CA VAL A 59 -6.12 22.53 -7.37
C VAL A 59 -5.60 22.57 -5.93
N ASP A 60 -5.14 21.42 -5.42
CA ASP A 60 -4.25 21.39 -4.26
C ASP A 60 -2.88 21.92 -4.70
N ILE A 61 -2.60 23.18 -4.35
CA ILE A 61 -1.36 23.85 -4.75
C ILE A 61 -0.10 23.16 -4.19
N ASN A 62 -0.23 22.34 -3.14
CA ASN A 62 0.91 21.60 -2.59
C ASN A 62 1.19 20.29 -3.35
N ARG A 63 0.30 19.89 -4.26
CA ARG A 63 0.36 18.63 -5.02
C ARG A 63 0.21 18.89 -6.52
N ILE A 64 1.17 19.64 -7.06
CA ILE A 64 1.28 19.87 -8.51
C ILE A 64 2.38 18.95 -9.03
N TYR A 65 2.03 18.14 -10.04
CA TYR A 65 2.91 17.15 -10.64
C TYR A 65 3.11 17.44 -12.13
N LEU A 66 4.33 17.21 -12.64
CA LEU A 66 4.64 17.38 -14.06
C LEU A 66 5.22 16.10 -14.63
N THR A 67 4.81 15.74 -15.84
CA THR A 67 5.37 14.62 -16.60
C THR A 67 5.04 14.79 -18.08
N GLY A 68 5.89 14.23 -18.91
CA GLY A 68 5.85 14.39 -20.35
C GLY A 68 6.97 13.61 -20.99
N LEU A 69 6.77 13.27 -22.27
CA LEU A 69 7.68 12.48 -23.08
C LEU A 69 8.52 13.36 -24.00
N SER A 70 9.80 13.00 -24.18
CA SER A 70 10.68 13.60 -25.18
C SER A 70 10.77 15.12 -24.99
N SER A 71 10.42 15.93 -25.99
CA SER A 71 10.38 17.39 -25.87
C SER A 71 9.46 17.88 -24.75
N GLY A 72 8.46 17.10 -24.35
CA GLY A 72 7.66 17.40 -23.17
C GLY A 72 8.42 17.23 -21.86
N SER A 73 9.27 16.20 -21.79
CA SER A 73 10.23 16.04 -20.69
C SER A 73 11.24 17.19 -20.66
N ASP A 74 11.82 17.55 -21.81
CA ASP A 74 12.77 18.66 -21.89
C ASP A 74 12.14 19.99 -21.45
N LEU A 75 10.88 20.23 -21.81
CA LEU A 75 10.15 21.42 -21.37
C LEU A 75 10.00 21.47 -19.84
N ILE A 76 9.69 20.32 -19.21
CA ILE A 76 9.65 20.20 -17.75
C ILE A 76 11.02 20.52 -17.17
N MET A 77 12.07 19.88 -17.67
CA MET A 77 13.43 20.09 -17.16
C MET A 77 13.90 21.53 -17.37
N ASN A 78 13.53 22.18 -18.47
CA ASN A 78 13.77 23.60 -18.72
C ASN A 78 12.99 24.50 -17.74
N TYR A 79 11.73 24.18 -17.45
CA TYR A 79 10.94 24.87 -16.43
C TYR A 79 11.55 24.74 -15.03
N MET A 80 11.95 23.53 -14.63
CA MET A 80 12.65 23.29 -13.35
C MET A 80 13.99 24.03 -13.28
N SER A 81 14.67 24.19 -14.41
CA SER A 81 15.95 24.92 -14.50
C SER A 81 15.77 26.44 -14.52
N SER A 82 14.59 26.94 -14.91
CA SER A 82 14.36 28.37 -15.17
C SER A 82 14.41 29.25 -13.92
N SER A 83 13.92 28.76 -12.78
CA SER A 83 13.85 29.52 -11.54
C SER A 83 13.56 28.62 -10.35
N ALA A 84 14.26 28.86 -9.24
CA ALA A 84 13.96 28.21 -7.96
C ALA A 84 12.50 28.47 -7.55
N THR A 85 11.97 29.69 -7.74
CA THR A 85 10.58 29.99 -7.40
C THR A 85 9.59 29.16 -8.22
N ASN A 86 9.88 28.93 -9.50
CA ASN A 86 9.05 28.10 -10.38
C ASN A 86 9.13 26.62 -10.00
N ALA A 87 10.34 26.13 -9.75
CA ALA A 87 10.57 24.78 -9.26
C ALA A 87 9.80 24.54 -7.95
N ASN A 88 9.79 25.52 -7.04
CA ASN A 88 9.17 25.40 -5.73
C ASN A 88 7.64 25.31 -5.80
N ARG A 89 7.04 25.29 -7.00
CA ARG A 89 5.60 25.06 -7.19
C ARG A 89 5.26 23.60 -7.42
N ILE A 90 6.27 22.74 -7.64
CA ILE A 90 6.11 21.36 -8.06
C ILE A 90 6.47 20.39 -6.92
N ALA A 91 5.64 19.39 -6.68
CA ALA A 91 5.86 18.37 -5.64
C ALA A 91 6.68 17.17 -6.16
N ALA A 92 6.36 16.72 -7.38
CA ALA A 92 7.09 15.64 -8.04
C ALA A 92 7.08 15.82 -9.56
N ILE A 93 8.12 15.30 -10.22
CA ILE A 93 8.23 15.23 -11.67
C ILE A 93 8.55 13.82 -12.13
N VAL A 94 7.92 13.41 -13.24
CA VAL A 94 8.15 12.12 -13.90
C VAL A 94 8.52 12.35 -15.38
N PRO A 95 9.75 12.83 -15.67
CA PRO A 95 10.23 13.05 -17.02
C PRO A 95 10.48 11.74 -17.77
N LEU A 96 9.99 11.63 -19.01
CA LEU A 96 10.09 10.43 -19.84
C LEU A 96 10.97 10.70 -21.08
N ALA A 97 11.95 9.84 -21.36
CA ALA A 97 12.85 9.95 -22.51
C ALA A 97 13.50 11.34 -22.68
N THR A 98 14.07 11.87 -21.59
CA THR A 98 14.70 13.20 -21.56
C THR A 98 15.88 13.32 -22.51
N CYS A 99 15.86 14.32 -23.40
CA CYS A 99 16.88 14.52 -24.41
C CYS A 99 17.91 15.59 -24.01
N ASN A 100 17.51 16.54 -23.16
CA ASN A 100 18.42 17.57 -22.68
C ASN A 100 19.41 17.04 -21.64
N SER A 101 20.62 17.57 -21.68
CA SER A 101 21.64 17.24 -20.68
C SER A 101 21.33 17.90 -19.33
N SER A 102 21.73 17.22 -18.25
CA SER A 102 21.64 17.77 -16.90
C SER A 102 22.43 19.07 -16.77
N ASN A 103 21.87 20.04 -16.07
CA ASN A 103 22.53 21.31 -15.77
C ASN A 103 22.47 21.62 -14.26
N THR A 104 23.44 22.41 -13.79
CA THR A 104 23.59 22.74 -12.37
C THR A 104 22.39 23.48 -11.80
N SER A 105 21.78 24.41 -12.55
CA SER A 105 20.65 25.20 -12.06
C SER A 105 19.42 24.34 -11.81
N GLY A 106 19.03 23.49 -12.77
CA GLY A 106 17.92 22.56 -12.60
C GLY A 106 18.18 21.54 -11.50
N ALA A 107 19.38 20.96 -11.45
CA ALA A 107 19.73 19.97 -10.43
C ALA A 107 19.69 20.60 -9.03
N SER A 108 20.21 21.83 -8.88
CA SER A 108 20.17 22.59 -7.63
C SER A 108 18.75 22.98 -7.23
N ASN A 109 17.93 23.47 -8.17
CA ASN A 109 16.54 23.84 -7.89
C ASN A 109 15.73 22.62 -7.41
N ILE A 110 15.85 21.48 -8.11
CA ILE A 110 15.17 20.22 -7.74
C ILE A 110 15.71 19.69 -6.40
N GLY A 111 17.03 19.63 -6.24
CA GLY A 111 17.68 19.06 -5.05
C GLY A 111 17.48 19.88 -3.77
N SER A 112 17.60 21.20 -3.87
CA SER A 112 17.42 22.13 -2.72
C SER A 112 16.00 22.14 -2.18
N GLN A 113 15.02 22.00 -3.06
CA GLN A 113 13.60 21.99 -2.71
C GLN A 113 13.05 20.58 -2.49
N LYS A 114 13.92 19.56 -2.63
CA LYS A 114 13.55 18.15 -2.46
C LYS A 114 12.39 17.75 -3.36
N ILE A 115 12.38 18.23 -4.58
CA ILE A 115 11.32 17.85 -5.53
C ILE A 115 11.55 16.41 -5.92
N ARG A 116 10.49 15.59 -5.86
CA ARG A 116 10.63 14.15 -6.09
C ARG A 116 10.80 13.91 -7.58
N TYR A 117 11.83 13.17 -7.93
CA TYR A 117 12.21 12.91 -9.31
C TYR A 117 12.18 11.41 -9.59
N TRP A 118 11.43 11.02 -10.61
CA TRP A 118 11.49 9.69 -11.20
C TRP A 118 11.61 9.81 -12.71
N GLY A 119 12.84 9.68 -13.22
CA GLY A 119 13.07 9.68 -14.67
C GLY A 119 12.89 8.29 -15.27
N LEU A 120 12.12 8.16 -16.35
CA LEU A 120 12.02 6.89 -17.09
C LEU A 120 12.59 7.05 -18.49
N HIS A 121 13.27 6.02 -18.98
CA HIS A 121 13.90 6.03 -20.29
C HIS A 121 14.01 4.61 -20.83
N CYS A 122 13.92 4.41 -22.16
CA CYS A 122 14.31 3.14 -22.73
C CYS A 122 15.84 3.03 -22.82
N ALA A 123 16.42 1.91 -22.36
CA ALA A 123 17.87 1.69 -22.49
C ALA A 123 18.34 1.63 -23.96
N ALA A 124 17.45 1.25 -24.87
CA ALA A 124 17.71 1.14 -26.31
C ALA A 124 17.35 2.42 -27.09
N ASP A 125 16.99 3.51 -26.40
CA ASP A 125 16.65 4.78 -27.04
C ASP A 125 17.79 5.31 -27.90
N ASN A 126 17.54 5.37 -29.21
CA ASN A 126 18.46 5.82 -30.24
C ASN A 126 18.12 7.23 -30.76
N THR A 127 17.05 7.84 -30.27
CA THR A 127 16.69 9.24 -30.52
C THR A 127 17.37 10.12 -29.48
N CYS A 128 17.25 9.73 -28.20
CA CYS A 128 17.85 10.42 -27.07
C CYS A 128 18.56 9.39 -26.19
N GLY A 129 19.85 9.59 -25.91
CA GLY A 129 20.59 8.64 -25.09
C GLY A 129 20.07 8.61 -23.65
N ALA A 130 19.75 7.42 -23.13
CA ALA A 130 19.30 7.20 -21.76
C ALA A 130 20.25 7.76 -20.67
N GLY A 131 21.52 7.98 -21.03
CA GLY A 131 22.51 8.65 -20.19
C GLY A 131 22.05 10.01 -19.67
N ASN A 132 21.23 10.77 -20.41
CA ASN A 132 20.69 12.04 -19.92
C ASN A 132 19.81 11.86 -18.68
N THR A 133 18.92 10.87 -18.67
CA THR A 133 18.06 10.57 -17.50
C THR A 133 18.89 10.13 -16.30
N VAL A 134 19.91 9.31 -16.51
CA VAL A 134 20.84 8.86 -15.46
C VAL A 134 21.63 10.05 -14.89
N ASN A 135 22.17 10.90 -15.76
CA ASN A 135 22.94 12.08 -15.37
C ASN A 135 22.09 13.08 -14.58
N TRP A 136 20.83 13.29 -14.97
CA TRP A 136 19.89 14.12 -14.20
C TRP A 136 19.67 13.59 -12.79
N ALA A 137 19.36 12.30 -12.63
CA ALA A 137 19.16 11.71 -11.31
C ALA A 137 20.43 11.81 -10.45
N GLY A 138 21.61 11.52 -11.02
CA GLY A 138 22.89 11.67 -10.35
C GLY A 138 23.17 13.12 -9.93
N ALA A 139 22.96 14.09 -10.83
CA ALA A 139 23.16 15.51 -10.55
C ALA A 139 22.25 16.03 -9.43
N ILE A 140 20.98 15.59 -9.39
CA ILE A 140 20.05 15.94 -8.32
C ILE A 140 20.51 15.34 -6.98
N ASN A 141 20.95 14.08 -7.00
CA ASN A 141 21.42 13.36 -5.80
C ASN A 141 22.73 13.89 -5.22
N ASN A 142 23.51 14.64 -6.00
CA ASN A 142 24.73 15.31 -5.53
C ASN A 142 24.43 16.54 -4.65
N TYR A 143 23.18 17.01 -4.57
CA TYR A 143 22.81 18.04 -3.62
C TYR A 143 22.91 17.52 -2.17
N SER A 144 23.41 18.34 -1.24
CA SER A 144 23.63 17.95 0.15
C SER A 144 22.75 18.74 1.14
N PRO A 145 22.00 18.08 2.06
CA PRO A 145 21.82 16.63 2.12
C PRO A 145 21.11 16.13 0.85
N PRO A 146 21.18 14.85 0.47
CA PRO A 146 20.42 14.33 -0.66
C PRO A 146 18.90 14.41 -0.42
N GLY A 147 18.12 14.14 -1.47
CA GLY A 147 16.67 13.97 -1.33
C GLY A 147 16.33 12.70 -0.54
N ASP A 148 15.19 12.72 0.16
CA ASP A 148 14.56 11.52 0.73
C ASP A 148 13.09 11.42 0.23
N PRO A 149 12.78 10.43 -0.64
CA PRO A 149 13.72 9.50 -1.26
C PRO A 149 14.67 10.22 -2.23
N MET A 150 15.80 9.57 -2.53
CA MET A 150 16.73 10.03 -3.57
C MET A 150 16.03 10.07 -4.93
N ALA A 151 16.47 10.97 -5.81
CA ALA A 151 16.04 11.00 -7.20
C ALA A 151 16.34 9.65 -7.84
N LYS A 152 15.31 9.01 -8.40
CA LYS A 152 15.44 7.68 -9.00
C LYS A 152 15.23 7.72 -10.50
N TYR A 153 15.68 6.66 -11.16
CA TYR A 153 15.42 6.46 -12.57
C TYR A 153 15.15 4.99 -12.89
N THR A 154 14.44 4.77 -14.00
CA THR A 154 14.14 3.44 -14.52
C THR A 154 14.56 3.38 -15.98
N LEU A 155 15.43 2.42 -16.29
CA LEU A 155 15.74 2.08 -17.66
C LEU A 155 14.88 0.87 -18.06
N THR A 156 13.86 1.13 -18.87
CA THR A 156 12.96 0.09 -19.39
C THR A 156 13.50 -0.49 -20.69
N ILE A 157 13.10 -1.72 -21.00
CA ILE A 157 13.31 -2.36 -22.31
C ILE A 157 12.00 -2.50 -23.10
N THR A 158 10.87 -2.13 -22.48
CA THR A 158 9.56 -2.15 -23.13
C THR A 158 9.33 -0.82 -23.81
N TYR A 159 9.04 -0.87 -25.10
CA TYR A 159 8.79 0.28 -25.96
C TYR A 159 7.83 -0.15 -27.06
N ASN A 160 7.03 0.81 -27.54
CA ASN A 160 5.99 0.50 -28.50
C ASN A 160 6.55 0.28 -29.92
N GLN A 161 6.01 -0.72 -30.63
CA GLN A 161 6.19 -0.95 -32.08
C GLN A 161 7.62 -0.85 -32.65
N GLY A 162 8.65 -1.19 -31.90
CA GLY A 162 10.01 -1.11 -32.45
C GLY A 162 10.65 0.31 -32.38
N PHE A 163 10.02 1.27 -31.70
CA PHE A 163 10.53 2.63 -31.52
C PHE A 163 10.91 2.90 -30.05
N PRO A 164 12.17 2.65 -29.66
CA PRO A 164 12.65 2.77 -28.28
C PRO A 164 12.41 4.11 -27.59
N HIS A 165 12.25 5.19 -28.35
CA HIS A 165 11.97 6.51 -27.79
C HIS A 165 10.53 6.65 -27.27
N ASP A 166 9.60 5.83 -27.76
CA ASP A 166 8.21 5.83 -27.30
C ASP A 166 7.99 4.81 -26.17
N ILE A 167 8.15 5.32 -24.94
CA ILE A 167 7.85 4.60 -23.69
C ILE A 167 6.50 4.99 -23.09
N TRP A 168 5.65 5.66 -23.87
CA TRP A 168 4.39 6.24 -23.42
C TRP A 168 3.43 5.22 -22.83
N TYR A 169 3.15 4.18 -23.61
CA TYR A 169 2.10 3.20 -23.36
C TYR A 169 2.35 2.46 -22.05
N ASP A 170 3.55 1.92 -21.87
CA ASP A 170 3.90 1.21 -20.64
C ASP A 170 3.92 2.15 -19.44
N THR A 171 4.47 3.36 -19.60
CA THR A 171 4.65 4.25 -18.44
C THR A 171 3.33 4.77 -17.87
N TYR A 172 2.36 5.07 -18.74
CA TYR A 172 1.05 5.58 -18.33
C TYR A 172 -0.02 4.49 -18.15
N ASP A 173 0.30 3.22 -18.44
CA ASP A 173 -0.57 2.10 -18.08
C ASP A 173 -0.57 1.90 -16.56
N SER A 174 -1.74 2.02 -15.95
CA SER A 174 -1.93 1.85 -14.50
C SER A 174 -1.51 0.46 -13.98
N SER A 175 -1.46 -0.55 -14.86
CA SER A 175 -1.00 -1.91 -14.55
C SER A 175 0.53 -2.05 -14.53
N TYR A 176 1.25 -1.17 -15.21
CA TYR A 176 2.71 -1.12 -15.15
C TYR A 176 3.14 -0.57 -13.79
N LYS A 177 3.83 -1.42 -13.02
CA LYS A 177 4.22 -1.12 -11.65
C LYS A 177 5.69 -1.40 -11.43
N GLU A 178 6.36 -0.45 -10.80
CA GLU A 178 7.68 -0.65 -10.21
C GLU A 178 7.54 -0.58 -8.69
N ASN A 179 8.07 -1.57 -7.99
CA ASN A 179 7.93 -1.67 -6.53
C ASN A 179 6.46 -1.56 -6.08
N ASN A 180 5.57 -2.26 -6.79
CA ASN A 180 4.12 -2.30 -6.58
C ASN A 180 3.36 -0.97 -6.80
N MET A 181 3.98 0.03 -7.45
CA MET A 181 3.35 1.32 -7.71
C MET A 181 3.53 1.75 -9.16
N ASN A 182 2.45 2.25 -9.77
CA ASN A 182 2.55 2.99 -11.03
C ASN A 182 3.00 4.44 -10.77
N ILE A 183 3.31 5.19 -11.83
CA ILE A 183 3.84 6.56 -11.70
C ILE A 183 2.86 7.49 -10.97
N THR A 184 1.56 7.29 -11.15
CA THR A 184 0.51 8.11 -10.56
C THR A 184 0.41 7.87 -9.05
N GLN A 185 0.43 6.60 -8.63
CA GLN A 185 0.53 6.18 -7.23
C GLN A 185 1.81 6.65 -6.56
N TRP A 186 2.91 6.70 -7.32
CA TRP A 186 4.17 7.24 -6.83
C TRP A 186 4.12 8.75 -6.61
N MET A 187 3.63 9.53 -7.58
CA MET A 187 3.55 10.99 -7.46
C MET A 187 2.70 11.46 -6.27
N ILE A 188 1.55 10.82 -6.02
CA ILE A 188 0.61 11.25 -4.95
C ILE A 188 1.11 11.06 -3.53
N GLN A 189 2.19 10.31 -3.34
CA GLN A 189 2.83 10.21 -2.03
C GLN A 189 3.47 11.54 -1.59
N TYR A 190 3.68 12.48 -2.51
CA TYR A 190 4.48 13.67 -2.24
C TYR A 190 3.68 14.97 -2.32
N SER A 191 4.01 15.91 -1.42
CA SER A 191 3.53 17.30 -1.42
C SER A 191 4.67 18.25 -1.04
N ARG A 192 4.58 19.53 -1.46
CA ARG A 192 5.65 20.54 -1.27
C ARG A 192 5.92 20.94 0.18
N ASN A 193 4.92 20.81 1.06
CA ASN A 193 5.04 21.17 2.47
C ASN A 193 5.42 19.97 3.35
N PHE A 194 6.02 18.93 2.76
CA PHE A 194 6.86 18.03 3.53
C PHE A 194 8.05 18.84 4.06
N ALA A 195 7.93 19.37 5.27
CA ALA A 195 9.07 19.83 6.03
C ALA A 195 10.13 18.72 5.99
N GLN A 196 11.33 19.07 5.53
CA GLN A 196 12.46 18.15 5.51
C GLN A 196 12.70 17.61 6.93
N GLY A 197 12.80 16.29 7.04
CA GLY A 197 13.53 15.66 8.13
C GLY A 197 12.74 15.48 9.42
N THR A 198 11.51 15.00 9.32
CA THR A 198 10.97 13.91 10.15
C THR A 198 9.62 13.54 9.55
N LEU A 199 9.30 12.24 9.48
CA LEU A 199 7.89 11.87 9.47
C LEU A 199 7.24 12.68 10.61
N PRO A 200 6.10 13.36 10.42
CA PRO A 200 5.46 14.16 11.46
C PRO A 200 5.39 13.39 12.78
N VAL A 201 5.40 12.07 12.74
CA VAL A 201 5.79 11.24 13.87
C VAL A 201 6.86 10.21 13.48
N ASN A 202 7.95 10.13 14.26
CA ASN A 202 8.90 9.02 14.15
C ASN A 202 8.42 7.84 15.03
N LEU A 203 7.85 6.82 14.38
CA LEU A 203 7.37 5.60 15.02
C LEU A 203 8.54 4.66 15.34
N ASP A 204 8.81 4.44 16.63
CA ASP A 204 9.93 3.63 17.10
C ASP A 204 9.52 2.16 17.25
N THR A 205 8.46 1.90 18.02
CA THR A 205 7.90 0.54 18.12
C THR A 205 6.45 0.54 17.69
N TYR A 206 6.03 -0.57 17.08
CA TYR A 206 4.65 -0.88 16.78
C TYR A 206 4.42 -2.38 16.92
N ASP A 207 3.70 -2.78 17.94
CA ASP A 207 3.42 -4.17 18.30
C ASP A 207 1.92 -4.43 18.43
N VAL A 208 1.51 -5.63 18.03
CA VAL A 208 0.15 -6.12 18.19
C VAL A 208 0.21 -7.48 18.85
N SER A 209 -0.33 -7.59 20.05
CA SER A 209 -0.28 -8.79 20.86
C SER A 209 -1.65 -9.15 21.44
N THR A 210 -1.81 -10.40 21.87
CA THR A 210 -3.04 -10.88 22.51
C THR A 210 -2.86 -10.91 24.01
N ALA A 211 -3.72 -10.22 24.76
CA ALA A 211 -3.77 -10.26 26.22
C ALA A 211 -5.22 -10.42 26.70
N ASN A 212 -5.49 -11.36 27.63
CA ASN A 212 -6.81 -11.58 28.22
C ASN A 212 -7.96 -11.71 27.20
N LYS A 213 -7.73 -12.49 26.12
CA LYS A 213 -8.68 -12.67 25.00
C LYS A 213 -9.01 -11.38 24.22
N GLN A 214 -8.20 -10.35 24.35
CA GLN A 214 -8.31 -9.12 23.57
C GLN A 214 -7.03 -8.89 22.78
N VAL A 215 -7.14 -8.15 21.68
CA VAL A 215 -5.96 -7.70 20.93
C VAL A 215 -5.58 -6.33 21.47
N VAL A 216 -4.32 -6.17 21.83
CA VAL A 216 -3.76 -4.91 22.31
C VAL A 216 -2.75 -4.43 21.28
N VAL A 217 -2.92 -3.19 20.86
CA VAL A 217 -2.08 -2.48 19.90
C VAL A 217 -1.26 -1.48 20.70
N LYS A 218 0.07 -1.59 20.66
CA LYS A 218 0.99 -0.69 21.38
C LYS A 218 1.98 -0.06 20.42
N TRP A 219 2.28 1.20 20.63
CA TRP A 219 3.32 1.88 19.86
C TRP A 219 4.03 2.94 20.68
N THR A 220 5.26 3.24 20.25
CA THR A 220 6.05 4.34 20.78
C THR A 220 6.45 5.28 19.66
N THR A 221 6.47 6.57 19.97
CA THR A 221 6.97 7.61 19.09
C THR A 221 8.19 8.23 19.75
N THR A 222 9.27 8.49 19.01
CA THR A 222 10.46 9.19 19.55
C THR A 222 10.38 10.69 19.33
N GLN A 223 9.60 11.11 18.35
CA GLN A 223 9.32 12.51 18.04
C GLN A 223 7.94 12.62 17.42
N GLU A 224 7.25 13.72 17.73
CA GLU A 224 5.98 14.12 17.12
C GLU A 224 6.01 15.60 16.76
N SER A 225 5.38 15.94 15.65
CA SER A 225 5.28 17.27 15.08
C SER A 225 3.98 17.33 14.31
N ASN A 226 3.18 18.35 14.59
CA ASN A 226 1.89 18.55 13.93
C ASN A 226 0.90 17.36 14.05
N SER A 227 1.03 16.50 15.06
CA SER A 227 0.23 15.27 15.23
C SER A 227 -1.10 15.56 15.94
N ALA A 228 -2.25 15.22 15.36
CA ALA A 228 -3.54 15.37 16.04
C ALA A 228 -3.91 14.09 16.81
N TYR A 229 -3.96 12.95 16.13
CA TYR A 229 -4.36 11.67 16.72
C TYR A 229 -3.99 10.48 15.83
N PHE A 230 -3.89 9.29 16.43
CA PHE A 230 -3.78 8.03 15.72
C PHE A 230 -5.16 7.38 15.60
N ILE A 231 -5.49 6.89 14.41
CA ILE A 231 -6.60 5.99 14.13
C ILE A 231 -6.03 4.57 14.13
N ILE A 232 -6.68 3.69 14.87
CA ILE A 232 -6.39 2.25 14.86
C ILE A 232 -7.40 1.61 13.93
N GLU A 233 -6.92 0.88 12.93
CA GLU A 233 -7.76 0.22 11.95
C GLU A 233 -7.53 -1.28 11.96
N ARG A 234 -8.59 -2.04 11.68
CA ARG A 234 -8.56 -3.51 11.61
C ARG A 234 -9.18 -4.02 10.33
N ALA A 235 -8.57 -5.06 9.76
CA ALA A 235 -9.09 -5.81 8.62
C ALA A 235 -9.11 -7.32 8.88
N GLY A 236 -9.98 -8.02 8.14
CA GLY A 236 -9.96 -9.49 8.02
C GLY A 236 -9.04 -9.94 6.88
N ALA A 237 -9.26 -11.15 6.36
CA ALA A 237 -8.49 -11.70 5.25
C ALA A 237 -8.65 -10.92 3.92
N ASP A 238 -9.69 -10.11 3.80
CA ASP A 238 -9.99 -9.25 2.65
C ASP A 238 -9.19 -7.94 2.63
N LEU A 239 -8.42 -7.66 3.69
CA LEU A 239 -7.62 -6.43 3.87
C LEU A 239 -8.45 -5.14 3.77
N GLN A 240 -9.76 -5.22 4.00
CA GLN A 240 -10.64 -4.05 4.08
C GLN A 240 -10.55 -3.44 5.48
N PHE A 241 -9.65 -2.48 5.65
CA PHE A 241 -9.41 -1.81 6.93
C PHE A 241 -10.58 -0.91 7.33
N LYS A 242 -11.04 -1.07 8.57
CA LYS A 242 -12.07 -0.24 9.19
C LYS A 242 -11.51 0.40 10.46
N PRO A 243 -11.80 1.68 10.73
CA PRO A 243 -11.41 2.31 11.99
C PRO A 243 -12.16 1.64 13.14
N ILE A 244 -11.41 1.26 14.19
CA ILE A 244 -11.94 0.64 15.40
C ILE A 244 -11.71 1.50 16.65
N GLY A 245 -10.89 2.56 16.54
CA GLY A 245 -10.70 3.52 17.61
C GLY A 245 -9.70 4.62 17.25
N GLN A 246 -9.59 5.58 18.17
CA GLN A 246 -8.72 6.74 18.03
C GLN A 246 -8.01 7.01 19.37
N VAL A 247 -6.74 7.41 19.30
CA VAL A 247 -5.94 7.84 20.46
C VAL A 247 -5.31 9.19 20.14
N THR A 248 -5.57 10.21 20.97
CA THR A 248 -5.01 11.55 20.82
C THR A 248 -3.48 11.51 20.87
N ALA A 249 -2.85 12.19 19.91
CA ALA A 249 -1.39 12.30 19.83
C ALA A 249 -0.87 13.45 20.73
N ALA A 250 0.44 13.61 20.86
CA ALA A 250 1.01 14.65 21.70
C ALA A 250 1.02 16.05 21.06
N GLY A 251 0.67 16.20 19.77
CA GLY A 251 0.77 17.47 19.07
C GLY A 251 2.18 17.72 18.56
N ASN A 252 3.05 18.12 19.48
CA ASN A 252 4.47 18.36 19.24
C ASN A 252 5.26 17.80 20.44
N SER A 253 6.21 16.90 20.19
CA SER A 253 7.05 16.28 21.22
C SER A 253 8.41 15.92 20.65
N THR A 254 9.48 16.20 21.41
CA THR A 254 10.84 15.70 21.17
C THR A 254 11.24 14.60 22.17
N THR A 255 10.29 14.15 22.99
CA THR A 255 10.45 13.07 23.97
C THR A 255 9.62 11.88 23.58
N THR A 256 10.08 10.68 23.95
CA THR A 256 9.36 9.44 23.67
C THR A 256 7.96 9.45 24.29
N LYS A 257 6.95 9.10 23.50
CA LYS A 257 5.57 8.86 23.97
C LYS A 257 5.19 7.42 23.73
N SER A 258 4.41 6.88 24.66
CA SER A 258 3.93 5.49 24.60
C SER A 258 2.42 5.49 24.59
N TYR A 259 1.86 4.71 23.67
CA TYR A 259 0.43 4.63 23.44
C TYR A 259 -0.02 3.17 23.46
N SER A 260 -1.28 2.97 23.81
CA SER A 260 -1.92 1.66 23.79
C SER A 260 -3.38 1.81 23.42
N PHE A 261 -3.87 0.88 22.61
CA PHE A 261 -5.27 0.74 22.26
C PHE A 261 -5.67 -0.73 22.41
N GLN A 262 -6.84 -0.95 23.01
CA GLN A 262 -7.39 -2.28 23.23
C GLN A 262 -8.57 -2.47 22.29
N ASP A 263 -8.50 -3.49 21.43
CA ASP A 263 -9.59 -3.84 20.54
C ASP A 263 -10.73 -4.48 21.34
N PRO A 264 -11.91 -3.85 21.41
CA PRO A 264 -13.02 -4.36 22.19
C PRO A 264 -13.72 -5.56 21.54
N GLN A 265 -13.53 -5.80 20.23
CA GLN A 265 -14.25 -6.83 19.47
C GLN A 265 -13.36 -7.51 18.42
N PRO A 266 -12.18 -8.04 18.78
CA PRO A 266 -11.22 -8.51 17.79
C PRO A 266 -11.76 -9.68 16.97
N LEU A 267 -11.38 -9.75 15.69
CA LEU A 267 -11.86 -10.81 14.80
C LEU A 267 -11.30 -12.18 15.23
N LYS A 268 -12.04 -13.25 14.94
CA LYS A 268 -11.57 -14.62 15.13
C LYS A 268 -10.55 -14.99 14.07
N GLY A 269 -9.53 -15.77 14.44
CA GLY A 269 -8.52 -16.23 13.48
C GLY A 269 -7.57 -15.10 13.07
N THR A 270 -7.22 -15.01 11.79
CA THR A 270 -6.26 -13.99 11.34
C THR A 270 -6.92 -12.62 11.24
N SER A 271 -6.30 -11.62 11.86
CA SER A 271 -6.66 -10.20 11.70
C SER A 271 -5.40 -9.37 11.43
N TYR A 272 -5.62 -8.23 10.79
CA TYR A 272 -4.58 -7.28 10.42
C TYR A 272 -4.91 -5.94 11.06
N TYR A 273 -3.90 -5.29 11.64
CA TYR A 273 -4.02 -3.98 12.25
C TYR A 273 -3.03 -3.03 11.59
N ARG A 274 -3.41 -1.76 11.49
CA ARG A 274 -2.50 -0.67 11.10
C ARG A 274 -2.80 0.57 11.91
N LEU A 275 -1.82 1.46 11.98
CA LEU A 275 -1.97 2.80 12.53
C LEU A 275 -2.06 3.81 11.40
N SER A 276 -2.95 4.78 11.57
CA SER A 276 -3.10 5.93 10.68
C SER A 276 -2.96 7.20 11.51
N LEU A 277 -1.87 7.95 11.37
CA LEU A 277 -1.73 9.26 12.02
C LEU A 277 -2.52 10.31 11.23
N VAL A 278 -3.32 11.11 11.92
CA VAL A 278 -3.91 12.34 11.38
C VAL A 278 -3.21 13.53 12.02
N ASN A 279 -2.77 14.47 11.18
CA ASN A 279 -2.10 15.69 11.57
C ASN A 279 -3.11 16.83 11.83
N LEU A 280 -2.67 17.91 12.48
CA LEU A 280 -3.53 19.08 12.76
C LEU A 280 -3.97 19.79 11.47
N ASP A 281 -3.21 19.64 10.39
CA ASP A 281 -3.55 20.10 9.04
C ASP A 281 -4.48 19.13 8.27
N LYS A 282 -4.95 18.07 8.94
CA LYS A 282 -5.82 17.01 8.44
C LYS A 282 -5.19 16.09 7.39
N GLN A 283 -3.87 16.15 7.19
CA GLN A 283 -3.17 15.12 6.42
C GLN A 283 -3.13 13.82 7.20
N GLN A 284 -3.17 12.70 6.47
CA GLN A 284 -3.12 11.36 7.06
C GLN A 284 -1.91 10.59 6.54
N GLU A 285 -1.19 9.95 7.46
CA GLU A 285 -0.08 9.05 7.20
C GLU A 285 -0.45 7.65 7.70
N ILE A 286 -0.13 6.60 6.94
CA ILE A 286 -0.40 5.21 7.34
C ILE A 286 0.92 4.49 7.58
N TYR A 287 0.98 3.79 8.70
CA TYR A 287 2.11 2.95 9.08
C TYR A 287 1.91 1.49 8.69
N ASP A 288 2.98 0.70 8.87
CA ASP A 288 3.01 -0.72 8.55
C ASP A 288 1.83 -1.51 9.11
N ILE A 289 1.53 -2.63 8.44
CA ILE A 289 0.48 -3.56 8.85
C ILE A 289 1.08 -4.63 9.76
N ARG A 290 0.43 -4.90 10.90
CA ARG A 290 0.74 -6.01 11.78
C ARG A 290 -0.33 -7.08 11.69
N LYS A 291 0.10 -8.31 11.47
CA LYS A 291 -0.75 -9.51 11.43
C LYS A 291 -0.75 -10.17 12.80
N ILE A 292 -1.93 -10.53 13.30
CA ILE A 292 -2.08 -11.36 14.49
C ILE A 292 -3.07 -12.48 14.23
N VAL A 293 -2.76 -13.68 14.72
CA VAL A 293 -3.72 -14.78 14.71
C VAL A 293 -4.34 -14.83 16.10
N ASN A 294 -5.55 -14.31 16.19
CA ASN A 294 -6.35 -14.35 17.38
C ASN A 294 -6.99 -15.75 17.51
N ARG A 295 -6.23 -16.65 18.14
CA ARG A 295 -6.67 -18.03 18.45
C ARG A 295 -7.63 -18.08 19.63
N SER A 296 -7.81 -16.97 20.33
CA SER A 296 -8.50 -16.87 21.62
C SER A 296 -10.03 -16.75 21.55
N PHE A 297 -10.65 -16.98 20.36
CA PHE A 297 -12.10 -16.85 20.17
C PHE A 297 -12.76 -18.17 19.78
N GLY A 298 -12.89 -19.05 20.76
CA GLY A 298 -13.71 -20.25 20.68
C GLY A 298 -13.01 -21.43 20.01
N ASN A 299 -13.47 -22.63 20.37
CA ASN A 299 -12.86 -23.88 19.95
C ASN A 299 -12.92 -24.03 18.42
N SER A 300 -11.77 -24.02 17.74
CA SER A 300 -11.67 -24.31 16.30
C SER A 300 -11.37 -25.78 16.10
N PHE A 301 -12.18 -26.49 15.30
CA PHE A 301 -11.99 -27.91 15.00
C PHE A 301 -11.73 -28.12 13.51
N VAL A 302 -10.64 -28.80 13.16
CA VAL A 302 -10.24 -29.06 11.77
C VAL A 302 -9.97 -30.55 11.58
N LEU A 303 -10.62 -31.15 10.58
CA LEU A 303 -10.36 -32.53 10.18
C LEU A 303 -9.43 -32.59 8.97
N SER A 304 -8.41 -33.45 9.03
CA SER A 304 -7.46 -33.65 7.93
C SER A 304 -6.83 -35.05 7.96
N PRO A 305 -6.59 -35.72 6.82
CA PRO A 305 -7.05 -35.36 5.49
C PRO A 305 -8.54 -35.73 5.30
N ILE A 306 -9.24 -34.98 4.44
CA ILE A 306 -10.56 -35.36 3.92
C ILE A 306 -10.47 -35.24 2.39
N PRO A 307 -10.75 -36.31 1.61
CA PRO A 307 -11.13 -37.66 2.04
C PRO A 307 -10.00 -38.47 2.72
N SER A 308 -10.34 -39.57 3.40
CA SER A 308 -9.36 -40.49 3.99
C SER A 308 -9.76 -41.97 3.87
N ASN A 309 -8.76 -42.85 3.86
CA ASN A 309 -8.94 -44.30 3.83
C ASN A 309 -9.05 -44.92 5.22
N ASN A 310 -8.20 -44.52 6.18
CA ASN A 310 -8.07 -45.28 7.43
C ASN A 310 -8.21 -44.41 8.67
N ASN A 311 -7.59 -43.22 8.68
CA ASN A 311 -7.53 -42.34 9.83
C ASN A 311 -7.75 -40.88 9.41
N ILE A 312 -8.42 -40.10 10.24
CA ILE A 312 -8.50 -38.64 10.14
C ILE A 312 -7.93 -38.02 11.42
N GLN A 313 -7.21 -36.93 11.29
CA GLN A 313 -6.72 -36.13 12.41
C GLN A 313 -7.70 -35.00 12.68
N LEU A 314 -8.11 -34.86 13.93
CA LEU A 314 -8.84 -33.71 14.44
C LEU A 314 -7.84 -32.79 15.16
N ASN A 315 -7.60 -31.62 14.60
CA ASN A 315 -6.77 -30.58 15.22
C ASN A 315 -7.69 -29.51 15.80
N PHE A 316 -7.45 -29.13 17.05
CA PHE A 316 -8.26 -28.12 17.71
C PHE A 316 -7.53 -27.38 18.81
N ASP A 317 -8.09 -26.23 19.20
CA ASP A 317 -7.59 -25.39 20.28
C ASP A 317 -8.72 -25.17 21.28
N LEU A 318 -8.48 -25.39 22.56
CA LEU A 318 -9.50 -25.25 23.61
C LEU A 318 -9.22 -24.07 24.53
N ASP A 319 -10.24 -23.23 24.73
CA ASP A 319 -10.14 -22.07 25.63
C ASP A 319 -9.97 -22.48 27.10
N VAL A 320 -10.57 -23.60 27.50
CA VAL A 320 -10.52 -24.15 28.86
C VAL A 320 -10.41 -25.66 28.78
N ALA A 321 -9.74 -26.23 29.77
CA ALA A 321 -9.75 -27.67 29.96
C ALA A 321 -11.21 -28.15 30.10
N GLN A 322 -11.61 -29.10 29.26
CA GLN A 322 -12.99 -29.58 29.24
C GLN A 322 -13.07 -31.01 28.71
N ARG A 323 -14.20 -31.63 28.97
CA ARG A 323 -14.57 -32.91 28.36
C ARG A 323 -15.25 -32.64 27.03
N LEU A 324 -14.73 -33.22 25.96
CA LEU A 324 -15.38 -33.23 24.65
C LEU A 324 -16.07 -34.57 24.42
N GLN A 325 -17.30 -34.53 23.93
CA GLN A 325 -18.07 -35.65 23.40
C GLN A 325 -17.96 -35.64 21.88
N PHE A 326 -17.80 -36.82 21.30
CA PHE A 326 -17.68 -37.03 19.87
C PHE A 326 -18.72 -38.04 19.41
N VAL A 327 -19.43 -37.75 18.32
CA VAL A 327 -20.41 -38.66 17.72
C VAL A 327 -20.20 -38.73 16.21
N ILE A 328 -19.94 -39.91 15.68
CA ILE A 328 -19.92 -40.17 14.23
C ILE A 328 -21.31 -40.67 13.81
N ARG A 329 -21.87 -40.04 12.79
CA ARG A 329 -23.16 -40.43 12.17
C ARG A 329 -23.01 -40.70 10.68
N ASP A 330 -23.79 -41.63 10.14
CA ASP A 330 -23.98 -41.76 8.70
C ASP A 330 -24.92 -40.69 8.14
N ILE A 331 -25.11 -40.69 6.81
CA ILE A 331 -25.96 -39.72 6.11
C ILE A 331 -27.45 -39.79 6.50
N ASN A 332 -27.89 -40.90 7.10
CA ASN A 332 -29.25 -41.06 7.61
C ASN A 332 -29.35 -40.63 9.09
N GLY A 333 -28.28 -40.08 9.67
CA GLY A 333 -28.23 -39.62 11.06
C GLY A 333 -28.00 -40.73 12.09
N ARG A 334 -27.84 -41.99 11.67
CA ARG A 334 -27.63 -43.12 12.58
C ARG A 334 -26.25 -43.00 13.23
N THR A 335 -26.22 -43.06 14.56
CA THR A 335 -24.97 -43.07 15.33
C THR A 335 -24.19 -44.36 15.07
N LEU A 336 -22.95 -44.22 14.61
CA LEU A 336 -22.03 -45.32 14.37
C LEU A 336 -20.98 -45.47 15.46
N ARG A 337 -20.58 -44.34 16.06
CA ARG A 337 -19.60 -44.31 17.15
C ARG A 337 -19.85 -43.11 18.04
N ASN A 338 -19.71 -43.28 19.34
CA ASN A 338 -19.70 -42.20 20.32
C ASN A 338 -18.57 -42.42 21.35
N TRP A 339 -17.90 -41.36 21.76
CA TRP A 339 -16.91 -41.41 22.83
C TRP A 339 -16.69 -40.02 23.42
N SER A 340 -15.96 -39.95 24.53
CA SER A 340 -15.50 -38.68 25.09
C SER A 340 -14.09 -38.77 25.64
N ALA A 341 -13.42 -37.62 25.66
CA ALA A 341 -12.10 -37.46 26.25
C ALA A 341 -11.97 -36.10 26.95
N ASN A 342 -11.12 -36.05 27.97
CA ASN A 342 -10.76 -34.81 28.64
C ASN A 342 -9.53 -34.22 27.97
N PHE A 343 -9.55 -32.91 27.74
CA PHE A 343 -8.44 -32.19 27.13
C PHE A 343 -8.09 -30.97 27.99
N SER A 344 -6.81 -30.64 28.06
CA SER A 344 -6.33 -29.38 28.62
C SER A 344 -6.67 -28.22 27.69
N SER A 345 -6.60 -26.98 28.20
CA SER A 345 -6.63 -25.79 27.35
C SER A 345 -5.41 -25.75 26.42
N GLY A 346 -5.56 -25.11 25.27
CA GLY A 346 -4.53 -24.99 24.24
C GLY A 346 -4.70 -26.00 23.10
N TYR A 347 -3.67 -26.06 22.25
CA TYR A 347 -3.66 -26.89 21.05
C TYR A 347 -3.60 -28.39 21.38
N ALA A 348 -4.46 -29.16 20.73
CA ALA A 348 -4.46 -30.61 20.75
C ALA A 348 -4.67 -31.19 19.35
N SER A 349 -4.14 -32.40 19.14
CA SER A 349 -4.37 -33.20 17.95
C SER A 349 -4.79 -34.61 18.34
N PHE A 350 -5.84 -35.12 17.71
CA PHE A 350 -6.42 -36.42 18.04
C PHE A 350 -6.72 -37.24 16.78
N GLY A 351 -6.20 -38.46 16.72
CA GLY A 351 -6.42 -39.39 15.62
C GLY A 351 -7.69 -40.20 15.77
N ILE A 352 -8.53 -40.18 14.74
CA ILE A 352 -9.78 -40.93 14.66
C ILE A 352 -9.63 -42.02 13.62
N ASN A 353 -9.60 -43.27 14.08
CA ASN A 353 -9.64 -44.43 13.21
C ASN A 353 -11.06 -44.63 12.63
N ILE A 354 -11.13 -44.71 11.31
CA ILE A 354 -12.34 -44.87 10.49
C ILE A 354 -12.29 -46.14 9.62
N ASN A 355 -11.38 -47.07 9.88
CA ASN A 355 -11.19 -48.29 9.10
C ASN A 355 -12.40 -49.24 9.15
N THR A 356 -13.20 -49.17 10.22
CA THR A 356 -14.43 -49.97 10.41
C THR A 356 -15.63 -49.37 9.69
N LEU A 357 -15.54 -48.13 9.20
CA LEU A 357 -16.60 -47.50 8.43
C LEU A 357 -16.55 -47.98 6.99
N THR A 358 -17.72 -48.23 6.41
CA THR A 358 -17.85 -48.47 4.97
C THR A 358 -17.48 -47.21 4.18
N LYS A 359 -17.26 -47.36 2.87
CA LYS A 359 -17.04 -46.20 1.99
C LYS A 359 -18.28 -45.32 1.96
N GLY A 360 -18.13 -44.01 2.11
CA GLY A 360 -19.27 -43.10 2.19
C GLY A 360 -18.99 -41.76 2.87
N VAL A 361 -20.07 -41.00 3.09
CA VAL A 361 -20.07 -39.67 3.69
C VAL A 361 -20.57 -39.75 5.12
N TYR A 362 -19.86 -39.09 6.04
CA TYR A 362 -20.14 -39.12 7.48
C TYR A 362 -20.06 -37.72 8.09
N THR A 363 -20.64 -37.56 9.27
CA THR A 363 -20.46 -36.37 10.10
C THR A 363 -19.87 -36.73 11.46
N LEU A 364 -18.93 -35.93 11.95
CA LEU A 364 -18.42 -35.92 13.31
C LEU A 364 -19.01 -34.72 14.04
N GLU A 365 -19.90 -34.98 14.98
CA GLU A 365 -20.43 -34.02 15.94
C GLU A 365 -19.50 -33.97 17.16
N ILE A 366 -19.16 -32.75 17.61
CA ILE A 366 -18.22 -32.47 18.70
C ILE A 366 -18.92 -31.54 19.68
N SER A 367 -19.15 -32.00 20.90
CA SER A 367 -19.88 -31.24 21.93
C SER A 367 -19.05 -31.09 23.20
N GLY A 368 -18.86 -29.85 23.67
CA GLY A 368 -18.19 -29.49 24.92
C GLY A 368 -19.09 -28.64 25.81
N ASN A 369 -18.51 -27.92 26.77
CA ASN A 369 -19.29 -27.15 27.75
C ASN A 369 -20.12 -26.03 27.11
N ASN A 370 -19.56 -25.35 26.10
CA ASN A 370 -20.18 -24.20 25.41
C ASN A 370 -20.01 -24.28 23.88
N THR A 371 -19.83 -25.48 23.32
CA THR A 371 -19.58 -25.64 21.89
C THR A 371 -20.23 -26.91 21.38
N THR A 372 -20.95 -26.81 20.27
CA THR A 372 -21.38 -27.94 19.46
C THR A 372 -21.00 -27.64 18.01
N GLU A 373 -20.15 -28.48 17.43
CA GLU A 373 -19.63 -28.34 16.07
C GLU A 373 -19.85 -29.62 15.29
N VAL A 374 -20.20 -29.52 14.01
CA VAL A 374 -20.40 -30.68 13.14
C VAL A 374 -19.47 -30.58 11.95
N LYS A 375 -18.62 -31.59 11.75
CA LYS A 375 -17.68 -31.67 10.63
C LYS A 375 -18.02 -32.84 9.73
N LYS A 376 -18.16 -32.57 8.43
CA LYS A 376 -18.36 -33.61 7.41
C LYS A 376 -17.03 -34.20 6.99
N PHE A 377 -16.96 -35.52 6.78
CA PHE A 377 -15.80 -36.19 6.18
C PHE A 377 -16.22 -37.31 5.22
N ILE A 378 -15.28 -37.75 4.38
CA ILE A 378 -15.48 -38.77 3.34
C ILE A 378 -14.50 -39.92 3.58
N ARG A 379 -15.02 -41.14 3.61
CA ARG A 379 -14.29 -42.40 3.69
C ARG A 379 -14.24 -43.05 2.30
N ASN A 380 -13.04 -43.28 1.77
CA ASN A 380 -12.81 -43.65 0.36
C ASN A 380 -12.80 -45.13 -0.02
#